data_AF-A0A5U4ENU5-F1
#
_entry.id   AF-A0A5U4ENU5-F1
#
_cell.length_a   1.000
_cell.length_b   1.000
_cell.length_c   1.000
_cell.angle_alpha   90.00
_cell.angle_beta   90.00
_cell.angle_gamma   90.00
#
_symmetry.space_group_name_H-M   'P 1'
#
loop_
_entity.id
_entity.type
_entity.pdbx_description
1 polymer ?
#
loop_
_entity_poly.entity_id
_entity_poly.type
_entity_poly.pdbx_seq_one_letter_code
_entity_poly.pdbx_strand_id
1 'polypeptide(L)' 'RVLGGGNIRTLMTGYTFTLENYPTAEVNQEYLLMQTLLFVQDNAQHSGQDQHFTFSTRFELHPTREV' A
#
# COMPACT_ATOMS: atom_id res chain seq x y z
N ARG A 1 3.23 9.91 -11.79
CA ARG A 1 3.30 8.50 -11.32
C ARG A 1 4.03 8.50 -9.98
N VAL A 2 3.45 7.91 -8.94
CA VAL A 2 4.01 7.86 -7.59
C VAL A 2 4.11 6.39 -7.14
N LEU A 3 5.19 6.03 -6.46
CA LEU A 3 5.40 4.69 -5.91
C LEU A 3 5.23 4.71 -4.39
N GLY A 4 4.67 3.66 -3.83
CA GLY A 4 4.56 3.51 -2.38
C GLY A 4 4.53 2.06 -1.94
N GLY A 5 4.65 1.86 -0.62
CA GLY A 5 4.56 0.54 -0.04
C GLY A 5 4.31 0.56 1.47
N GLY A 6 3.83 -0.56 1.99
CA GLY A 6 3.48 -0.71 3.39
C GLY A 6 2.77 -2.03 3.69
N ASN A 7 2.34 -2.22 4.92
CA ASN A 7 1.55 -3.39 5.32
C ASN A 7 0.05 -3.08 5.14
N ILE A 8 -0.40 -3.06 3.88
CA ILE A 8 -1.78 -2.72 3.51
C ILE A 8 -2.36 -3.86 2.68
N ARG A 9 -3.36 -4.56 3.21
CA ARG A 9 -3.93 -5.77 2.59
C ARG A 9 -5.20 -5.50 1.78
N THR A 10 -5.73 -4.28 1.87
CA THR A 10 -7.05 -3.91 1.36
C THR A 10 -7.00 -3.08 0.08
N LEU A 11 -5.82 -2.91 -0.52
CA LEU A 11 -5.66 -2.17 -1.77
C LEU A 11 -6.18 -2.98 -2.96
N MET A 12 -6.91 -2.31 -3.85
CA MET A 12 -7.46 -2.89 -5.07
C MET A 12 -7.13 -1.99 -6.27
N THR A 13 -6.50 -2.56 -7.29
CA THR A 13 -6.17 -1.84 -8.52
C THR A 13 -7.44 -1.35 -9.21
N GLY A 14 -7.42 -0.12 -9.73
CA GLY A 14 -8.57 0.54 -10.37
C GLY A 14 -9.44 1.38 -9.41
N TYR A 15 -9.18 1.33 -8.10
CA TYR A 15 -9.87 2.15 -7.10
C TYR A 15 -9.03 3.35 -6.69
N THR A 16 -9.68 4.35 -6.10
CA THR A 16 -9.00 5.50 -5.51
C THR A 16 -8.85 5.37 -3.99
N PHE A 17 -7.88 6.08 -3.43
CA PHE A 17 -7.81 6.34 -2.00
C PHE A 17 -7.25 7.75 -1.75
N THR A 18 -7.52 8.29 -0.56
CA THR A 18 -6.96 9.57 -0.10
C THR A 18 -5.70 9.31 0.73
N LEU A 19 -4.57 9.87 0.31
CA LEU A 19 -3.37 9.93 1.15
C LEU A 19 -3.51 11.09 2.14
N GLU A 20 -3.30 10.78 3.40
CA GLU A 20 -3.35 11.75 4.50
C GLU A 20 -2.08 11.65 5.34
N ASN A 21 -1.75 12.74 6.05
CA ASN A 21 -0.65 12.82 7.02
C ASN A 21 0.75 12.53 6.45
N TYR A 22 0.97 12.68 5.14
CA TYR A 22 2.30 12.70 4.54
C TYR A 22 3.01 14.04 4.87
N PRO A 23 4.33 14.04 5.17
CA PRO A 23 5.05 15.25 5.57
C PRO A 23 5.00 16.41 4.57
N THR A 24 4.93 16.09 3.28
CA THR A 24 4.77 17.08 2.20
C THR A 24 3.28 17.27 1.93
N ALA A 25 2.74 18.44 2.31
CA ALA A 25 1.30 18.70 2.32
C ALA A 25 0.66 18.51 0.93
N GLU A 26 1.36 18.91 -0.14
CA GLU A 26 0.90 18.84 -1.53
C GLU A 26 0.71 17.39 -2.02
N VAL A 27 1.35 16.43 -1.36
CA VAL A 27 1.24 15.00 -1.68
C VAL A 27 -0.03 14.40 -1.05
N ASN A 28 -0.61 15.02 -0.03
CA ASN A 28 -1.87 14.57 0.59
C ASN A 28 -3.07 14.92 -0.31
N GLN A 29 -3.48 13.95 -1.12
CA GLN A 29 -4.57 14.08 -2.08
C GLN A 29 -5.13 12.70 -2.44
N GLU A 30 -6.12 12.67 -3.31
CA GLU A 30 -6.65 11.43 -3.87
C GLU A 30 -5.76 10.89 -5.00
N TYR A 31 -5.56 9.58 -5.01
CA TYR A 31 -4.82 8.86 -6.03
C TYR A 31 -5.62 7.68 -6.58
N LEU A 32 -5.52 7.44 -7.88
CA LEU A 32 -5.91 6.20 -8.53
C LEU A 32 -4.81 5.15 -8.36
N LEU A 33 -5.20 3.95 -7.92
CA LEU A 33 -4.30 2.80 -7.78
C LEU A 33 -4.12 2.09 -9.13
N MET A 34 -2.94 2.24 -9.73
CA MET A 34 -2.63 1.72 -11.07
C MET A 34 -2.12 0.28 -11.05
N GLN A 35 -1.39 -0.10 -9.99
CA GLN A 35 -0.85 -1.44 -9.82
C GLN A 35 -0.72 -1.76 -8.34
N THR A 36 -0.95 -3.02 -7.97
CA THR A 36 -0.72 -3.56 -6.62
C THR A 36 0.08 -4.84 -6.71
N LEU A 37 1.11 -4.97 -5.88
CA LEU A 37 1.87 -6.19 -5.68
C LEU A 37 1.84 -6.54 -4.20
N LEU A 38 1.15 -7.63 -3.84
CA LEU A 38 1.10 -8.15 -2.48
C LEU A 38 2.08 -9.31 -2.34
N PHE A 39 3.02 -9.18 -1.41
CA PHE A 39 3.92 -10.23 -1.00
C PHE A 39 3.50 -10.79 0.36
N VAL A 40 3.38 -12.11 0.44
CA VAL A 40 3.05 -12.85 1.65
C VAL A 40 4.19 -13.81 1.93
N GLN A 41 4.76 -13.72 3.12
CA GLN A 41 5.84 -14.59 3.58
C GLN A 41 5.38 -15.35 4.82
N ASP A 42 5.57 -16.67 4.80
CA ASP A 42 5.45 -17.51 5.98
C ASP A 42 6.60 -17.20 6.96
N ASN A 43 6.26 -16.95 8.22
CA ASN A 43 7.24 -16.77 9.27
C ASN A 43 7.54 -18.15 9.87
N ALA A 44 8.71 -18.71 9.57
CA ALA A 44 9.15 -19.99 10.15
C ALA A 44 8.92 -19.99 11.68
N GLN A 45 8.07 -20.89 12.15
CA GLN A 45 7.57 -20.85 13.53
C GLN A 45 8.59 -21.38 14.55
N HIS A 46 8.69 -20.66 15.67
CA HIS A 46 9.06 -21.20 16.99
C HIS A 46 7.85 -21.05 17.93
N SER A 47 7.65 -21.98 18.87
CA SER A 47 6.55 -21.90 19.85
C SER A 47 6.51 -20.53 20.57
N GLY A 48 5.33 -19.93 20.66
CA GLY A 48 5.09 -18.66 21.34
C GLY A 48 5.00 -17.41 20.46
N GLN A 49 4.96 -17.56 19.12
CA GLN A 49 4.73 -16.45 18.20
C GLN A 49 3.27 -16.38 17.75
N ASP A 50 2.67 -15.18 17.83
CA ASP A 50 1.26 -14.92 17.49
C ASP A 50 1.03 -14.64 15.99
N GLN A 51 2.08 -14.31 15.22
CA GLN A 51 1.95 -13.91 13.82
C GLN A 51 2.64 -14.86 12.83
N HIS A 52 1.80 -15.56 12.06
CA HIS A 52 2.21 -16.60 11.11
C HIS A 52 2.71 -16.07 9.77
N PHE A 53 2.28 -14.88 9.36
CA PHE A 53 2.61 -14.32 8.05
C PHE A 53 3.04 -12.87 8.15
N THR A 54 4.07 -12.52 7.39
CA THR A 54 4.45 -11.14 7.10
C THR A 54 3.86 -10.72 5.75
N PHE A 55 3.30 -9.52 5.71
CA PHE A 55 2.69 -8.96 4.51
C PHE A 55 3.41 -7.66 4.12
N SER A 56 3.73 -7.52 2.84
CA SER A 56 4.26 -6.29 2.28
C SER A 56 3.58 -6.01 0.95
N THR A 57 3.09 -4.78 0.79
CA THR A 57 2.44 -4.34 -0.43
C THR A 57 3.27 -3.25 -1.07
N ARG A 58 3.48 -3.34 -2.38
CA ARG A 58 4.01 -2.25 -3.21
C ARG A 58 2.93 -1.84 -4.20
N PHE A 59 2.82 -0.54 -4.47
CA PHE A 59 1.79 -0.03 -5.36
C PHE A 59 2.28 1.15 -6.18
N GLU A 60 1.62 1.34 -7.32
CA GLU A 60 1.81 2.48 -8.21
C GLU A 60 0.53 3.32 -8.26
N LEU A 61 0.71 4.64 -8.20
CA LEU A 61 -0.37 5.63 -8.10
C LEU A 61 -0.32 6.66 -9.22
N HIS A 62 -1.50 7.19 -9.54
CA HIS A 62 -1.67 8.37 -10.37
C HIS A 62 -2.53 9.42 -9.63
N PRO A 63 -2.10 10.69 -9.50
CA PRO A 63 -2.95 11.73 -8.90
C PRO A 63 -4.23 11.90 -9.69
N THR A 64 -5.39 11.99 -9.04
CA THR A 64 -6.66 12.16 -9.77
C THR A 64 -6.86 13.58 -10.29
N ARG A 65 -6.14 14.56 -9.75
CA ARG A 65 -6.16 15.97 -10.18
C ARG A 65 -5.43 16.24 -11.51
N GLU A 66 -4.67 15.27 -12.02
CA GLU A 66 -3.91 15.38 -13.27
C GLU A 66 -4.67 14.80 -14.48
N VAL A 67 -5.95 14.41 -14.29
CA VAL A 67 -6.84 13.83 -15.31
C VAL A 67 -7.79 14.87 -15.90
#